data_AF-A0A142XEQ1-F1
#
_entry.id   AF-A0A142XEQ1-F1
#
_cell.length_a   1.000
_cell.length_b   1.000
_cell.length_c   1.000
_cell.angle_alpha   90.00
_cell.angle_beta   90.00
_cell.angle_gamma   90.00
#
_symmetry.space_group_name_H-M   'P 1'
#
loop_
_entity.id
_entity.type
_entity.pdbx_description
1 polymer ?
#
loop_
_entity_poly.entity_id
_entity_poly.type
_entity_poly.pdbx_seq_one_letter_code
_entity_poly.pdbx_strand_id
1 'polypeptide(L)'
;MSAEKITAYQDALRKLKDASAAAAALASIVERAGKALATWQIATVTNISTGGGYPAALVARPHNPNINAHDWPTIEHIHNTLIAFHDAASAAKSAWSAIPAEDRIGLAPPPGSN
;
A
#
# COMPACT_ATOMS: atom_id res chain seq x y z
N MET A 1 -25.14 4.76 23.28
CA MET A 1 -25.39 4.36 21.87
C MET A 1 -24.63 5.21 20.85
N SER A 2 -24.69 6.55 20.85
CA SER A 2 -23.92 7.37 19.89
C SER A 2 -22.40 7.29 20.10
N ALA A 3 -21.92 7.33 21.35
CA ALA A 3 -20.51 7.20 21.68
C ALA A 3 -19.88 5.88 21.19
N GLU A 4 -20.60 4.75 21.31
CA GLU A 4 -20.13 3.44 20.84
C GLU A 4 -19.98 3.41 19.31
N LYS A 5 -20.89 4.05 18.58
CA LYS A 5 -20.82 4.17 17.12
C LYS A 5 -19.66 5.05 16.67
N ILE A 6 -19.38 6.13 17.40
CA ILE A 6 -18.24 7.01 17.14
C ILE A 6 -16.93 6.27 17.39
N THR A 7 -16.80 5.52 18.49
CA THR A 7 -15.62 4.67 18.75
C THR A 7 -15.44 3.64 17.64
N ALA A 8 -16.50 2.94 17.24
CA ALA A 8 -16.44 1.98 16.14
C ALA A 8 -16.00 2.63 14.81
N TYR A 9 -16.43 3.86 14.54
CA TYR A 9 -15.99 4.62 13.37
C TYR A 9 -14.50 5.00 13.45
N GLN A 10 -14.02 5.48 14.60
CA GLN A 10 -12.60 5.80 14.79
C GLN A 10 -11.71 4.56 14.64
N ASP A 11 -12.14 3.41 15.16
CA ASP A 11 -11.44 2.14 14.96
C ASP A 11 -11.42 1.71 13.48
N ALA A 12 -12.53 1.88 12.77
CA ALA A 12 -12.61 1.60 11.33
C ALA A 12 -11.70 2.53 10.51
N LEU A 13 -11.62 3.83 10.88
CA LEU A 13 -10.69 4.78 10.25
C LEU A 13 -9.23 4.40 10.48
N ARG A 14 -8.86 3.95 11.69
CA ARG A 14 -7.50 3.46 11.96
C ARG A 14 -7.17 2.28 11.07
N LYS A 15 -8.06 1.28 11.00
CA LYS A 15 -7.87 0.11 10.12
C LYS A 15 -7.74 0.50 8.64
N LEU A 16 -8.57 1.44 8.17
CA LEU A 16 -8.48 1.94 6.80
C LEU A 16 -7.15 2.65 6.55
N LYS A 17 -6.66 3.46 7.50
CA LYS A 17 -5.36 4.13 7.38
C LYS A 17 -4.23 3.10 7.26
N ASP A 18 -4.23 2.08 8.10
CA ASP A 18 -3.20 1.04 8.09
C ASP A 18 -3.24 0.23 6.78
N ALA A 19 -4.44 -0.17 6.33
CA ALA A 19 -4.61 -0.88 5.07
C ALA A 19 -4.24 -0.03 3.85
N SER A 20 -4.52 1.28 3.89
CA SER A 20 -4.11 2.24 2.84
C SER A 20 -2.60 2.37 2.76
N ALA A 21 -1.91 2.42 3.91
CA ALA A 21 -0.46 2.47 3.96
C ALA A 21 0.17 1.20 3.37
N ALA A 22 -0.37 0.03 3.69
CA ALA A 22 0.06 -1.24 3.11
C ALA A 22 -0.14 -1.28 1.58
N ALA A 23 -1.32 -0.87 1.10
CA ALA A 23 -1.60 -0.80 -0.34
C ALA A 23 -0.68 0.20 -1.06
N ALA A 24 -0.40 1.36 -0.46
CA ALA A 24 0.51 2.35 -1.01
C ALA A 24 1.96 1.85 -1.07
N ALA A 25 2.42 1.11 -0.06
CA ALA A 25 3.74 0.49 -0.07
C ALA A 25 3.88 -0.52 -1.22
N LEU A 26 2.85 -1.34 -1.43
CA LEU A 26 2.79 -2.28 -2.54
C LEU A 26 2.82 -1.55 -3.90
N ALA A 27 1.97 -0.53 -4.07
CA ALA A 27 1.95 0.28 -5.28
C ALA A 27 3.32 0.94 -5.57
N SER A 28 4.01 1.42 -4.53
CA SER A 28 5.35 2.01 -4.66
C SER A 28 6.39 1.01 -5.13
N ILE A 29 6.32 -0.26 -4.71
CA ILE A 29 7.22 -1.32 -5.22
C ILE A 29 6.98 -1.52 -6.72
N VAL A 30 5.72 -1.67 -7.13
CA VAL A 30 5.34 -1.88 -8.53
C VAL A 30 5.72 -0.68 -9.39
N GLU A 31 5.49 0.54 -8.91
CA GLU A 31 5.87 1.77 -9.62
C GLU A 31 7.38 1.89 -9.80
N ARG A 32 8.17 1.64 -8.74
CA ARG A 32 9.64 1.65 -8.83
C ARG A 32 10.15 0.61 -9.82
N ALA A 33 9.59 -0.58 -9.82
CA ALA A 33 9.94 -1.61 -10.77
C ALA A 33 9.54 -1.25 -12.21
N GLY A 34 8.35 -0.68 -12.40
CA GLY A 34 7.90 -0.18 -13.70
C GLY A 34 8.85 0.89 -14.24
N LYS A 35 9.26 1.85 -13.40
CA LYS A 35 10.26 2.88 -13.75
C LYS A 35 11.62 2.28 -14.09
N ALA A 36 12.07 1.28 -13.31
CA ALA A 36 13.32 0.58 -13.59
C ALA A 36 13.28 -0.14 -14.94
N LEU A 37 12.19 -0.86 -15.22
CA LEU A 37 11.98 -1.59 -16.48
C LEU A 37 11.72 -0.67 -17.68
N ALA A 38 11.28 0.57 -17.48
CA ALA A 38 11.24 1.55 -18.57
C ALA A 38 12.63 1.79 -19.20
N THR A 39 13.70 1.57 -18.43
CA THR A 39 15.10 1.57 -18.87
C THR A 39 15.71 0.17 -18.86
N TRP A 40 14.96 -0.85 -19.28
CA TRP A 40 15.33 -2.28 -19.17
C TRP A 40 16.69 -2.67 -19.77
N GLN A 41 17.22 -1.90 -20.74
CA GLN A 41 18.56 -2.10 -21.32
C GLN A 41 19.69 -1.95 -20.28
N ILE A 42 19.37 -1.39 -19.11
CA ILE A 42 20.28 -1.04 -18.02
C ILE A 42 19.76 -1.57 -16.66
N ALA A 43 18.51 -2.05 -16.61
CA ALA A 43 17.93 -2.60 -15.39
C ALA A 43 18.33 -4.07 -15.21
N THR A 44 18.45 -4.49 -13.97
CA THR A 44 18.69 -5.91 -13.65
C THR A 44 17.72 -6.34 -12.56
N VAL A 45 17.07 -7.48 -12.77
CA VAL A 45 16.32 -8.19 -11.74
C VAL A 45 17.24 -9.24 -11.17
N THR A 46 17.60 -9.12 -9.89
CA THR A 46 18.53 -10.05 -9.24
C THR A 46 17.95 -10.56 -7.93
N ASN A 47 18.30 -11.80 -7.57
CA ASN A 47 18.04 -12.37 -6.25
C ASN A 47 19.28 -12.31 -5.35
N ILE A 48 20.26 -11.48 -5.73
CA ILE A 48 21.56 -11.39 -5.08
C ILE A 48 21.72 -9.94 -4.64
N SER A 49 21.81 -9.71 -3.34
CA SER A 49 22.31 -8.44 -2.81
C SER A 49 23.65 -8.15 -3.50
N THR A 50 23.89 -6.90 -3.89
CA THR A 50 24.98 -6.42 -4.77
C THR A 50 26.44 -6.76 -4.37
N GLY A 51 26.68 -7.71 -3.46
CA GLY A 51 28.00 -8.18 -3.03
C GLY A 51 28.41 -9.60 -3.45
N GLY A 52 27.54 -10.43 -4.04
CA GLY A 52 27.81 -11.87 -4.20
C GLY A 52 27.79 -12.42 -5.62
N GLY A 53 28.79 -12.11 -6.46
CA GLY A 53 29.04 -12.85 -7.71
C GLY A 53 28.49 -12.27 -9.02
N TYR A 54 28.03 -11.01 -9.01
CA TYR A 54 27.65 -10.30 -10.24
C TYR A 54 28.90 -9.75 -10.95
N PRO A 55 29.04 -9.84 -12.29
CA PRO A 55 30.20 -9.30 -13.00
C PRO A 55 30.40 -7.81 -12.69
N ALA A 56 31.58 -7.44 -12.18
CA ALA A 56 31.86 -6.07 -11.74
C ALA A 56 31.60 -5.01 -12.83
N ALA A 57 31.75 -5.37 -14.10
CA ALA A 57 31.46 -4.53 -15.25
C ALA A 57 29.98 -4.07 -15.34
N LEU A 58 29.05 -4.84 -14.76
CA LEU A 58 27.62 -4.50 -14.70
C LEU A 58 27.26 -3.79 -13.39
N VAL A 59 28.03 -4.02 -12.32
CA VAL A 59 27.86 -3.36 -11.00
C VAL A 59 28.42 -1.92 -11.02
N ALA A 60 29.42 -1.65 -11.86
CA ALA A 60 30.14 -0.38 -11.92
C ALA A 60 29.36 0.79 -12.57
N ARG A 61 28.09 0.60 -12.93
CA ARG A 61 27.23 1.72 -13.36
C ARG A 61 26.45 2.23 -12.15
N PRO A 62 26.81 3.37 -11.54
CA PRO A 62 26.18 3.89 -10.33
C PRO A 62 24.70 4.27 -10.49
N HIS A 63 24.09 4.05 -11.66
CA HIS A 63 22.73 4.47 -12.01
C HIS A 63 21.87 3.33 -12.58
N ASN A 64 22.29 2.06 -12.45
CA ASN A 64 21.45 0.95 -12.87
C ASN A 64 20.35 0.72 -11.83
N PRO A 65 19.06 0.89 -12.18
CA PRO A 65 17.99 0.57 -11.25
C PRO A 65 17.96 -0.95 -11.04
N ASN A 66 18.23 -1.38 -9.80
CA ASN A 66 18.18 -2.78 -9.39
C ASN A 66 16.83 -3.07 -8.74
N ILE A 67 16.16 -4.13 -9.20
CA ILE A 67 14.97 -4.66 -8.54
C ILE A 67 15.39 -5.92 -7.79
N ASN A 68 15.30 -5.88 -6.47
CA ASN A 68 15.48 -7.05 -5.63
C ASN A 68 14.24 -7.96 -5.78
N ALA A 69 14.44 -9.17 -6.29
CA ALA A 69 13.35 -10.13 -6.50
C ALA A 69 12.68 -10.54 -5.17
N HIS A 70 13.39 -10.50 -4.04
CA HIS A 70 12.82 -10.77 -2.72
C HIS A 70 11.79 -9.73 -2.26
N ASP A 71 11.91 -8.49 -2.75
CA ASP A 71 10.98 -7.41 -2.41
C ASP A 71 9.75 -7.42 -3.33
N TRP A 72 9.71 -8.33 -4.32
CA TRP A 72 8.57 -8.45 -5.22
C TRP A 72 7.38 -9.08 -4.49
N PRO A 73 6.22 -8.42 -4.45
CA PRO A 73 5.05 -8.98 -3.76
C PRO A 73 4.52 -10.20 -4.51
N THR A 74 4.14 -11.25 -3.76
CA THR A 74 3.46 -12.41 -4.32
C THR A 74 2.04 -12.05 -4.73
N ILE A 75 1.43 -12.82 -5.65
CA ILE A 75 0.02 -12.63 -6.03
C ILE A 75 -0.89 -12.70 -4.81
N GLU A 76 -0.63 -13.65 -3.89
CA GLU A 76 -1.37 -13.77 -2.64
C GLU A 76 -1.24 -12.53 -1.75
N HIS A 77 -0.02 -11.97 -1.62
CA HIS A 77 0.20 -10.73 -0.88
C HIS A 77 -0.61 -9.57 -1.49
N ILE A 78 -0.57 -9.42 -2.82
CA ILE A 78 -1.33 -8.40 -3.55
C ILE A 78 -2.82 -8.57 -3.29
N HIS A 79 -3.34 -9.78 -3.49
CA HIS A 79 -4.75 -10.10 -3.31
C HIS A 79 -5.22 -9.79 -1.88
N ASN A 80 -4.50 -10.28 -0.88
CA ASN A 80 -4.86 -10.07 0.54
C ASN A 80 -4.81 -8.60 0.94
N THR A 81 -3.83 -7.84 0.43
CA THR A 81 -3.70 -6.40 0.70
C THR A 81 -4.87 -5.62 0.11
N LEU A 82 -5.26 -5.95 -1.13
CA LEU A 82 -6.40 -5.30 -1.79
C LEU A 82 -7.72 -5.62 -1.09
N ILE A 83 -7.95 -6.88 -0.71
CA ILE A 83 -9.13 -7.28 0.08
C ILE A 83 -9.16 -6.49 1.40
N ALA A 84 -8.06 -6.49 2.16
CA ALA A 84 -7.98 -5.78 3.43
C ALA A 84 -8.28 -4.27 3.28
N PHE A 85 -7.78 -3.65 2.21
CA PHE A 85 -8.08 -2.26 1.89
C PHE A 85 -9.58 -2.03 1.61
N HIS A 86 -10.17 -2.83 0.72
CA HIS A 86 -11.59 -2.69 0.36
C HIS A 86 -12.52 -2.98 1.54
N ASP A 87 -12.22 -3.99 2.35
CA ASP A 87 -12.98 -4.34 3.54
C ASP A 87 -12.91 -3.22 4.57
N ALA A 88 -11.72 -2.65 4.82
CA ALA A 88 -11.56 -1.53 5.74
C ALA A 88 -12.28 -0.27 5.25
N ALA A 89 -12.27 -0.01 3.94
CA ALA A 89 -12.99 1.11 3.34
C ALA A 89 -14.50 0.95 3.47
N SER A 90 -15.02 -0.25 3.19
CA SER A 90 -16.42 -0.60 3.36
C SER A 90 -16.86 -0.49 4.82
N ALA A 91 -16.04 -0.98 5.76
CA ALA A 91 -16.29 -0.89 7.18
C ALA A 91 -16.33 0.56 7.67
N ALA A 92 -15.38 1.41 7.25
CA ALA A 92 -15.37 2.84 7.60
C ALA A 92 -16.61 3.57 7.07
N LYS A 93 -17.02 3.29 5.82
CA LYS A 93 -18.24 3.88 5.23
C LYS A 93 -19.51 3.42 5.95
N SER A 94 -19.56 2.15 6.33
CA SER A 94 -20.69 1.56 7.06
C SER A 94 -20.80 2.16 8.47
N ALA A 95 -19.67 2.28 9.18
CA ALA A 95 -19.61 2.89 10.51
C ALA A 95 -19.98 4.39 10.47
N TRP A 96 -19.50 5.13 9.47
CA TRP A 96 -19.91 6.53 9.25
C TRP A 96 -21.42 6.68 9.07
N SER A 97 -22.01 5.82 8.23
CA SER A 97 -23.45 5.84 7.94
C SER A 97 -24.30 5.52 9.17
N ALA A 98 -23.77 4.74 10.13
CA ALA A 98 -24.46 4.39 11.36
C ALA A 98 -24.53 5.53 12.39
N ILE A 99 -23.64 6.53 12.31
CA ILE A 99 -23.64 7.72 13.17
C ILE A 99 -24.76 8.66 12.70
N PRO A 100 -25.69 9.09 13.58
CA PRO A 100 -26.71 10.09 13.25
C PRO A 100 -26.08 11.41 12.76
N ALA A 101 -26.75 12.13 11.85
CA ALA A 101 -26.15 13.31 11.21
C ALA A 101 -25.82 14.43 12.21
N GLU A 102 -26.67 14.59 13.21
CA GLU A 102 -26.52 15.48 14.36
C GLU A 102 -25.27 15.19 15.19
N ASP A 103 -24.82 13.94 15.24
CA ASP A 103 -23.63 13.49 15.99
C ASP A 103 -22.35 13.53 15.13
N ARG A 104 -22.43 13.88 13.84
CA ARG A 104 -21.26 13.95 12.94
C ARG A 104 -20.52 15.29 13.01
N ILE A 105 -21.03 16.25 13.77
CA ILE A 105 -20.45 17.60 13.87
C ILE A 105 -19.01 17.48 14.40
N GLY A 106 -18.04 17.99 13.63
CA GLY A 106 -16.62 17.94 13.98
C GLY A 106 -15.90 16.64 13.61
N LEU A 107 -16.58 15.64 13.04
CA LEU A 107 -15.95 14.43 12.50
C LEU A 107 -15.69 14.59 11.00
N ALA A 108 -14.51 14.15 10.55
CA ALA A 108 -14.20 14.08 9.12
C ALA A 108 -14.86 12.84 8.48
N PRO A 109 -15.43 12.94 7.26
CA PRO A 109 -15.95 11.78 6.56
C PRO A 109 -14.82 10.84 6.10
N PRO A 110 -15.13 9.55 5.82
CA PRO A 110 -14.11 8.65 5.30
C PRO A 110 -13.64 9.09 3.90
N PRO A 111 -12.40 8.75 3.49
CA PRO A 111 -11.89 9.05 2.16
C PRO A 111 -12.81 8.48 1.06
N GLY A 112 -13.08 9.27 0.00
CA GLY A 112 -13.92 8.81 -1.13
C GLY A 112 -15.44 8.87 -0.89
N SER A 113 -15.90 9.62 0.12
CA SER A 113 -17.33 9.77 0.46
C SER A 113 -18.02 11.00 -0.14
N ASN A 114 -17.34 11.74 -1.02
CA ASN A 114 -17.93 12.90 -1.72
C ASN A 114 -18.89 12.47 -2.82
#